data_AF-A0A941TDN2-F1
#
_entry.id   AF-A0A941TDN2-F1
#
_cell.length_a   1.000
_cell.length_b   1.000
_cell.length_c   1.000
_cell.angle_alpha   90.00
_cell.angle_beta   90.00
_cell.angle_gamma   90.00
#
_symmetry.space_group_name_H-M   'P 1'
#
loop_
_entity.id
_entity.type
_entity.pdbx_description
1 polymer ?
#
loop_
_entity_poly.entity_id
_entity_poly.type
_entity_poly.pdbx_seq_one_letter_code
_entity_poly.pdbx_strand_id
1 'polypeptide(L)'
;MLDSAVSNASERTPLPPASAPLKSILAELKARADAGDSDAATRLFRDMQTCAQVQRLNQTMPGVANRVLNDTSAPASSAAAQRSERMLDFVQRNLDFARNNAAMCAGLSADDMANLVPATLQAAQLGDAQAANCYVGANLNNWPGLVNNPQWVQDYQSNALNLANNALQQGDWSMAMLMAQAYGGSSRNLLNQITGNNAQQAYTYAKLMSLGQPTGTQQAQRSTNALSNFSSQLTPAQIQAADQQAQQMYQQYFNNTPRQTGDVAGAMQACQGGGPPGF
;
A
#
# COMPACT_ATOMS: atom_id res chain seq x y z
N MET A 1 53.29 0.03 17.99
CA MET A 1 51.93 -0.45 18.32
C MET A 1 50.99 0.59 17.73
N LEU A 2 50.13 0.19 16.80
CA LEU A 2 49.13 1.05 16.19
C LEU A 2 47.78 0.52 16.69
N ASP A 3 47.12 1.28 17.56
CA ASP A 3 45.80 0.89 18.05
C ASP A 3 44.78 1.10 16.93
N SER A 4 44.35 -0.01 16.35
CA SER A 4 43.20 -0.04 15.47
C SER A 4 41.98 0.43 16.24
N ALA A 5 41.53 1.65 15.96
CA ALA A 5 40.21 2.11 16.38
C ALA A 5 39.15 1.22 15.71
N VAL A 6 38.70 0.20 16.44
CA VAL A 6 37.53 -0.58 16.07
C VAL A 6 36.35 0.38 16.12
N SER A 7 35.83 0.76 14.95
CA SER A 7 34.60 1.54 14.85
C SER A 7 33.47 0.72 15.47
N ASN A 8 33.15 1.03 16.74
CA ASN A 8 32.01 0.45 17.42
C ASN A 8 30.75 0.64 16.56
N ALA A 9 29.93 -0.40 16.47
CA ALA A 9 28.59 -0.27 15.90
C ALA A 9 27.86 0.83 16.65
N SER A 10 27.47 1.89 15.94
CA SER A 10 26.96 3.12 16.52
C SER A 10 25.82 2.84 17.51
N GLU A 11 25.88 3.47 18.68
CA GLU A 11 24.72 3.65 19.54
C GLU A 11 23.66 4.40 18.72
N ARG A 12 22.72 3.68 18.11
CA ARG A 12 21.56 4.29 17.47
C ARG A 12 20.77 5.00 18.56
N THR A 13 20.75 6.34 18.53
CA THR A 13 19.86 7.14 19.37
C THR A 13 18.46 6.54 19.31
N PRO A 14 17.81 6.21 20.44
CA PRO A 14 16.47 5.65 20.43
C PRO A 14 15.51 6.50 19.59
N LEU A 15 14.54 5.87 18.93
CA LEU A 15 13.49 6.63 18.24
C LEU A 15 12.63 7.40 19.25
N PRO A 16 12.12 8.59 18.89
CA PRO A 16 11.10 9.28 19.68
C PRO A 16 9.87 8.37 19.94
N PRO A 17 9.22 8.47 21.11
CA PRO A 17 8.10 7.60 21.48
C PRO A 17 6.98 7.50 20.44
N ALA A 18 6.29 6.36 20.40
CA ALA A 18 5.17 6.11 19.49
C ALA A 18 4.01 7.12 19.66
N SER A 19 3.87 7.74 20.84
CA SER A 19 2.85 8.73 21.16
C SER A 19 3.29 10.19 20.98
N ALA A 20 4.55 10.44 20.58
CA ALA A 20 5.05 11.80 20.39
C ALA A 20 4.34 12.48 19.19
N PRO A 21 3.88 13.74 19.31
CA PRO A 21 3.26 14.46 18.20
C PRO A 21 4.21 14.57 17.01
N LEU A 22 3.76 14.16 15.82
CA LEU A 22 4.60 14.15 14.63
C LEU A 22 5.20 15.53 14.35
N LYS A 23 4.45 16.61 14.55
CA LYS A 23 4.92 17.98 14.31
C LYS A 23 6.19 18.35 15.10
N SER A 24 6.39 17.81 16.31
CA SER A 24 7.58 18.11 17.12
C SER A 24 8.80 17.24 16.78
N ILE A 25 8.60 16.10 16.12
CA ILE A 25 9.66 15.13 15.78
C ILE A 25 9.93 14.99 14.27
N LEU A 26 9.12 15.63 13.42
CA LEU A 26 9.16 15.52 11.96
C LEU A 26 10.56 15.79 11.39
N ALA A 27 11.21 16.86 11.85
CA ALA A 27 12.54 17.24 11.39
C ALA A 27 13.63 16.24 11.82
N GLU A 28 13.54 15.66 13.03
CA GLU A 28 14.48 14.65 13.53
C GLU A 28 14.32 13.34 12.75
N LEU A 29 13.09 12.83 12.64
CA LEU A 29 12.79 11.61 11.90
C LEU A 29 13.21 11.74 10.43
N LYS A 30 12.95 12.89 9.79
CA LYS A 30 13.40 13.16 8.43
C LYS A 30 14.92 13.18 8.31
N ALA A 31 15.64 13.91 9.16
CA ALA A 31 17.10 13.96 9.11
C ALA A 31 17.75 12.58 9.30
N ARG A 32 17.19 11.74 10.18
CA ARG A 32 17.62 10.35 10.37
C ARG A 32 17.31 9.47 9.16
N ALA A 33 16.10 9.56 8.62
CA ALA A 33 15.69 8.83 7.41
C ALA A 33 16.57 9.19 6.19
N ASP A 34 16.84 10.47 5.99
CA ASP A 34 17.73 11.00 4.95
C ASP A 34 19.18 10.53 5.13
N ALA A 35 19.60 10.26 6.38
CA ALA A 35 20.90 9.65 6.73
C ALA A 35 20.92 8.11 6.64
N GLY A 36 19.84 7.47 6.19
CA GLY A 36 19.76 6.02 6.00
C GLY A 36 19.28 5.20 7.21
N ASP A 37 18.75 5.85 8.26
CA ASP A 37 18.10 5.15 9.38
C ASP A 37 16.75 4.55 8.94
N SER A 38 16.75 3.25 8.67
CA SER A 38 15.57 2.46 8.26
C SER A 38 14.41 2.57 9.24
N ASP A 39 14.72 2.62 10.53
CA ASP A 39 13.71 2.60 11.60
C ASP A 39 13.04 3.97 11.70
N ALA A 40 13.82 5.05 11.54
CA ALA A 40 13.30 6.41 11.44
C ALA A 40 12.50 6.66 10.16
N ALA A 41 12.96 6.15 9.01
CA ALA A 41 12.24 6.27 7.74
C ALA A 41 10.88 5.55 7.79
N THR A 42 10.89 4.30 8.26
CA THR A 42 9.70 3.50 8.54
C THR A 42 8.72 4.23 9.48
N ARG A 43 9.24 4.81 10.57
CA ARG A 43 8.41 5.54 11.54
C ARG A 43 7.80 6.79 10.94
N LEU A 44 8.59 7.59 10.23
CA LEU A 44 8.14 8.80 9.55
C LEU A 44 7.00 8.48 8.57
N PHE A 45 7.21 7.47 7.71
CA PHE A 45 6.21 7.00 6.77
C PHE A 45 4.87 6.62 7.46
N ARG A 46 4.91 5.83 8.53
CA ARG A 46 3.70 5.37 9.25
C ARG A 46 2.96 6.50 9.96
N ASP A 47 3.68 7.43 10.60
CA ASP A 47 3.07 8.59 11.25
C ASP A 47 2.46 9.54 10.20
N MET A 48 3.14 9.77 9.07
CA MET A 48 2.61 10.58 7.98
C MET A 48 1.38 9.95 7.30
N GLN A 49 1.36 8.62 7.08
CA GLN A 49 0.17 7.93 6.59
C GLN A 49 -1.01 8.06 7.56
N THR A 50 -0.74 7.86 8.86
CA THR A 50 -1.74 8.04 9.93
C THR A 50 -2.34 9.44 9.88
N CYS A 51 -1.51 10.49 9.77
CA CYS A 51 -1.99 11.86 9.75
C CYS A 51 -2.69 12.26 8.44
N ALA A 52 -2.28 11.72 7.29
CA ALA A 52 -3.02 11.88 6.04
C ALA A 52 -4.41 11.22 6.12
N GLN A 53 -4.52 10.04 6.73
CA GLN A 53 -5.81 9.40 7.01
C GLN A 53 -6.67 10.25 7.93
N VAL A 54 -6.14 10.73 9.07
CA VAL A 54 -6.88 11.61 10.01
C VAL A 54 -7.42 12.86 9.31
N GLN A 55 -6.57 13.58 8.55
CA GLN A 55 -6.99 14.78 7.82
C GLN A 55 -8.12 14.48 6.82
N ARG A 56 -7.98 13.42 6.02
CA ARG A 56 -9.00 13.04 5.04
C ARG A 56 -10.30 12.59 5.69
N LEU A 57 -10.24 11.85 6.81
CA LEU A 57 -11.43 11.45 7.55
C LEU A 57 -12.17 12.66 8.14
N ASN A 58 -11.45 13.63 8.71
CA ASN A 58 -12.05 14.86 9.22
C ASN A 58 -12.74 15.67 8.10
N GLN A 59 -12.23 15.64 6.86
CA GLN A 59 -12.86 16.27 5.69
C GLN A 59 -14.06 15.50 5.15
N THR A 60 -14.03 14.15 5.17
CA THR A 60 -15.01 13.32 4.43
C THR A 60 -16.11 12.72 5.30
N MET A 61 -15.82 12.33 6.55
CA MET A 61 -16.76 11.61 7.41
C MET A 61 -18.01 12.41 7.80
N PRO A 62 -17.98 13.75 8.02
CA PRO A 62 -19.21 14.50 8.30
C PRO A 62 -20.26 14.38 7.19
N GLY A 63 -19.84 14.43 5.92
CA GLY A 63 -20.73 14.26 4.77
C GLY A 63 -21.25 12.82 4.63
N VAL A 64 -20.44 11.82 4.96
CA VAL A 64 -20.87 10.41 4.96
C VAL A 64 -21.87 10.16 6.10
N ALA A 65 -21.57 10.59 7.33
CA ALA A 65 -22.44 10.43 8.49
C ALA A 65 -23.83 11.04 8.25
N ASN A 66 -23.89 12.28 7.74
CA ASN A 66 -25.15 12.94 7.41
C ASN A 66 -25.98 12.16 6.38
N ARG A 67 -25.35 11.58 5.35
CA ARG A 67 -26.06 10.74 4.36
C ARG A 67 -26.66 9.50 5.01
N VAL A 68 -25.88 8.78 5.81
CA VAL A 68 -26.32 7.54 6.47
C VAL A 68 -27.49 7.77 7.41
N LEU A 69 -27.44 8.84 8.21
CA LEU A 69 -28.51 9.21 9.13
C LEU A 69 -29.81 9.62 8.40
N ASN A 70 -29.68 10.29 7.25
CA ASN A 70 -30.82 10.65 6.41
C ASN A 70 -31.44 9.40 5.72
N ASP A 71 -30.62 8.49 5.19
CA ASP A 71 -31.08 7.25 4.54
C ASP A 71 -31.82 6.30 5.50
N THR A 72 -31.53 6.34 6.81
CA THR A 72 -32.23 5.52 7.83
C THR A 72 -33.68 5.93 8.14
N SER A 73 -34.21 6.98 7.49
CA SER A 73 -35.58 7.49 7.73
C SER A 73 -36.70 6.78 6.94
N ALA A 74 -36.35 5.90 5.99
CA ALA A 74 -37.32 5.15 5.18
C ALA A 74 -37.72 3.80 5.81
N PRO A 75 -38.93 3.26 5.57
CA PRO A 75 -39.34 1.96 6.08
C PRO A 75 -38.48 0.84 5.48
N ALA A 76 -37.58 0.29 6.30
CA ALA A 76 -36.54 -0.63 5.87
C ALA A 76 -37.00 -2.08 5.79
N SER A 77 -36.65 -2.77 4.70
CA SER A 77 -36.54 -4.23 4.71
C SER A 77 -35.33 -4.68 5.55
N SER A 78 -35.29 -5.94 5.98
CA SER A 78 -34.18 -6.47 6.79
C SER A 78 -32.81 -6.30 6.14
N ALA A 79 -32.72 -6.44 4.80
CA ALA A 79 -31.50 -6.22 4.04
C ALA A 79 -31.06 -4.74 4.01
N ALA A 80 -32.01 -3.79 4.01
CA ALA A 80 -31.71 -2.36 4.09
C ALA A 80 -31.19 -2.00 5.50
N ALA A 81 -31.82 -2.51 6.56
CA ALA A 81 -31.35 -2.32 7.94
C ALA A 81 -29.90 -2.82 8.13
N GLN A 82 -29.60 -4.04 7.69
CA GLN A 82 -28.23 -4.62 7.72
C GLN A 82 -27.21 -3.85 6.87
N ARG A 83 -27.66 -3.10 5.85
CA ARG A 83 -26.77 -2.22 5.06
C ARG A 83 -26.45 -0.95 5.84
N SER A 84 -27.46 -0.33 6.44
CA SER A 84 -27.30 0.89 7.26
C SER A 84 -26.44 0.64 8.49
N GLU A 85 -26.65 -0.47 9.21
CA GLU A 85 -25.86 -0.86 10.38
C GLU A 85 -24.37 -0.99 10.05
N ARG A 86 -24.02 -1.72 8.97
CA ARG A 86 -22.63 -1.84 8.50
C ARG A 86 -22.00 -0.50 8.10
N MET A 87 -22.81 0.45 7.61
CA MET A 87 -22.32 1.78 7.25
C MET A 87 -22.14 2.68 8.48
N LEU A 88 -23.01 2.56 9.50
CA LEU A 88 -22.81 3.22 10.80
C LEU A 88 -21.56 2.71 11.52
N ASP A 89 -21.34 1.38 11.55
CA ASP A 89 -20.12 0.75 12.06
C ASP A 89 -18.85 1.16 11.27
N PHE A 90 -18.96 1.35 9.95
CA PHE A 90 -17.89 1.94 9.16
C PHE A 90 -17.59 3.40 9.56
N VAL A 91 -18.62 4.26 9.67
CA VAL A 91 -18.46 5.67 10.06
C VAL A 91 -17.88 5.78 11.47
N GLN A 92 -18.41 5.03 12.44
CA GLN A 92 -17.98 5.06 13.83
C GLN A 92 -16.50 4.68 13.97
N ARG A 93 -16.06 3.56 13.38
CA ARG A 93 -14.64 3.14 13.45
C ARG A 93 -13.69 4.16 12.83
N ASN A 94 -14.10 4.85 11.75
CA ASN A 94 -13.29 5.91 11.16
C ASN A 94 -13.24 7.16 12.04
N LEU A 95 -14.35 7.57 12.64
CA LEU A 95 -14.38 8.68 13.60
C LEU A 95 -13.52 8.38 14.84
N ASP A 96 -13.56 7.15 15.35
CA ASP A 96 -12.74 6.74 16.49
C ASP A 96 -11.25 6.64 16.14
N PHE A 97 -10.90 6.15 14.95
CA PHE A 97 -9.53 6.23 14.43
C PHE A 97 -9.06 7.70 14.36
N ALA A 98 -9.88 8.61 13.83
CA ALA A 98 -9.54 10.02 13.71
C ALA A 98 -9.35 10.69 15.09
N ARG A 99 -10.22 10.39 16.06
CA ARG A 99 -10.12 10.86 17.46
C ARG A 99 -8.85 10.34 18.14
N ASN A 100 -8.60 9.04 18.08
CA ASN A 100 -7.49 8.40 18.78
C ASN A 100 -6.11 8.88 18.29
N ASN A 101 -6.02 9.31 17.03
CA ASN A 101 -4.78 9.82 16.43
C ASN A 101 -4.72 11.37 16.34
N ALA A 102 -5.75 12.08 16.79
CA ALA A 102 -5.84 13.55 16.65
C ALA A 102 -4.66 14.28 17.32
N ALA A 103 -4.23 13.84 18.50
CA ALA A 103 -3.12 14.44 19.24
C ALA A 103 -1.76 14.26 18.55
N MET A 104 -1.52 13.10 17.92
CA MET A 104 -0.30 12.84 17.15
C MET A 104 -0.18 13.80 15.96
N CYS A 105 -1.31 14.13 15.32
CA CYS A 105 -1.38 14.88 14.07
C CYS A 105 -1.63 16.38 14.24
N ALA A 106 -1.68 16.87 15.48
CA ALA A 106 -1.94 18.27 15.78
C ALA A 106 -0.82 19.20 15.26
N GLY A 107 -1.20 20.33 14.67
CA GLY A 107 -0.26 21.36 14.20
C GLY A 107 0.49 21.08 12.90
N LEU A 108 0.17 19.98 12.19
CA LEU A 108 0.70 19.71 10.85
C LEU A 108 0.01 20.59 9.80
N SER A 109 0.81 21.34 9.05
CA SER A 109 0.40 22.13 7.89
C SER A 109 0.30 21.27 6.62
N ALA A 110 -0.20 21.86 5.53
CA ALA A 110 -0.15 21.23 4.21
C ALA A 110 1.29 20.98 3.74
N ASP A 111 2.22 21.88 4.05
CA ASP A 111 3.64 21.77 3.68
C ASP A 111 4.35 20.67 4.48
N ASP A 112 4.00 20.51 5.77
CA ASP A 112 4.47 19.35 6.55
C ASP A 112 4.01 18.05 5.88
N MET A 113 2.73 17.97 5.49
CA MET A 113 2.14 16.78 4.86
C MET A 113 2.66 16.49 3.45
N ALA A 114 3.20 17.48 2.74
CA ALA A 114 3.88 17.26 1.47
C ALA A 114 5.11 16.33 1.59
N ASN A 115 5.66 16.15 2.79
CA ASN A 115 6.74 15.19 3.04
C ASN A 115 6.28 13.71 2.95
N LEU A 116 4.98 13.40 2.90
CA LEU A 116 4.48 12.02 2.88
C LEU A 116 5.04 11.23 1.70
N VAL A 117 5.10 11.86 0.52
CA VAL A 117 5.59 11.22 -0.71
C VAL A 117 7.07 10.88 -0.64
N PRO A 118 8.00 11.83 -0.39
CA PRO A 118 9.41 11.50 -0.24
C PRO A 118 9.68 10.59 0.96
N ALA A 119 8.94 10.70 2.08
CA ALA A 119 9.06 9.77 3.19
C ALA A 119 8.66 8.33 2.82
N THR A 120 7.60 8.16 2.02
CA THR A 120 7.18 6.85 1.50
C THR A 120 8.25 6.27 0.57
N LEU A 121 8.84 7.08 -0.32
CA LEU A 121 9.94 6.64 -1.18
C LEU A 121 11.17 6.22 -0.37
N GLN A 122 11.60 7.05 0.58
CA GLN A 122 12.77 6.79 1.42
C GLN A 122 12.60 5.51 2.24
N ALA A 123 11.43 5.31 2.87
CA ALA A 123 11.13 4.09 3.61
C ALA A 123 11.10 2.86 2.69
N ALA A 124 10.55 2.96 1.48
CA ALA A 124 10.54 1.88 0.50
C ALA A 124 11.97 1.50 0.02
N GLN A 125 12.81 2.50 -0.25
CA GLN A 125 14.21 2.32 -0.63
C GLN A 125 15.05 1.70 0.50
N LEU A 126 14.71 2.00 1.76
CA LEU A 126 15.32 1.41 2.96
C LEU A 126 14.67 0.08 3.40
N GLY A 127 13.75 -0.48 2.61
CA GLY A 127 13.24 -1.84 2.77
C GLY A 127 11.91 -2.00 3.53
N ASP A 128 11.17 -0.93 3.83
CA ASP A 128 9.81 -1.08 4.37
C ASP A 128 8.85 -1.56 3.27
N ALA A 129 8.38 -2.80 3.39
CA ALA A 129 7.50 -3.44 2.42
C ALA A 129 6.11 -2.76 2.31
N GLN A 130 5.59 -2.18 3.40
CA GLN A 130 4.34 -1.41 3.33
C GLN A 130 4.58 -0.13 2.52
N ALA A 131 5.67 0.59 2.78
CA ALA A 131 6.05 1.77 2.02
C ALA A 131 6.28 1.45 0.54
N ALA A 132 6.92 0.32 0.21
CA ALA A 132 7.09 -0.12 -1.18
C ALA A 132 5.75 -0.39 -1.88
N ASN A 133 4.83 -1.13 -1.24
CA ASN A 133 3.47 -1.33 -1.75
C ASN A 133 2.71 0.00 -1.92
N CYS A 134 2.87 0.92 -0.98
CA CYS A 134 2.16 2.20 -1.01
C CYS A 134 2.74 3.18 -2.02
N TYR A 135 4.06 3.17 -2.24
CA TYR A 135 4.70 3.93 -3.30
C TYR A 135 4.25 3.39 -4.65
N VAL A 136 4.51 2.10 -4.92
CA VAL A 136 4.26 1.48 -6.23
C VAL A 136 2.78 1.45 -6.58
N GLY A 137 1.92 1.04 -5.64
CA GLY A 137 0.47 0.93 -5.82
C GLY A 137 -0.28 2.26 -5.78
N ALA A 138 0.40 3.39 -5.56
CA ALA A 138 -0.25 4.69 -5.49
C ALA A 138 -0.95 5.08 -6.80
N ASN A 139 -2.16 5.60 -6.64
CA ASN A 139 -2.73 6.54 -7.59
C ASN A 139 -2.19 7.93 -7.25
N LEU A 140 -1.16 8.41 -7.98
CA LEU A 140 -0.50 9.70 -7.66
C LEU A 140 -1.50 10.87 -7.57
N ASN A 141 -2.61 10.81 -8.30
CA ASN A 141 -3.67 11.83 -8.26
C ASN A 141 -4.28 12.04 -6.85
N ASN A 142 -4.08 11.08 -5.94
CA ASN A 142 -4.53 11.14 -4.55
C ASN A 142 -3.43 11.62 -3.57
N TRP A 143 -2.22 11.93 -4.04
CA TRP A 143 -1.14 12.44 -3.19
C TRP A 143 -1.26 13.96 -2.96
N PRO A 144 -1.38 14.42 -1.70
CA PRO A 144 -1.42 15.84 -1.38
C PRO A 144 -0.19 16.57 -1.91
N GLY A 145 -0.38 17.69 -2.60
CA GLY A 145 0.71 18.53 -3.09
C GLY A 145 1.33 18.13 -4.43
N LEU A 146 0.85 17.09 -5.14
CA LEU A 146 1.40 16.66 -6.44
C LEU A 146 1.56 17.82 -7.45
N VAL A 147 0.54 18.70 -7.56
CA VAL A 147 0.55 19.86 -8.48
C VAL A 147 1.73 20.80 -8.22
N ASN A 148 2.14 20.93 -6.95
CA ASN A 148 3.24 21.79 -6.53
C ASN A 148 4.60 21.06 -6.55
N ASN A 149 4.60 19.74 -6.78
CA ASN A 149 5.78 18.87 -6.74
C ASN A 149 5.84 17.95 -7.98
N PRO A 150 5.93 18.50 -9.21
CA PRO A 150 5.92 17.71 -10.44
C PRO A 150 7.10 16.72 -10.54
N GLN A 151 8.20 16.97 -9.82
CA GLN A 151 9.36 16.08 -9.73
C GLN A 151 8.97 14.66 -9.27
N TRP A 152 7.97 14.52 -8.39
CA TRP A 152 7.54 13.20 -7.89
C TRP A 152 7.06 12.24 -8.98
N VAL A 153 6.61 12.75 -10.13
CA VAL A 153 6.25 11.91 -11.28
C VAL A 153 7.50 11.30 -11.92
N GLN A 154 8.59 12.07 -12.04
CA GLN A 154 9.88 11.59 -12.54
C GLN A 154 10.54 10.62 -11.55
N ASP A 155 10.45 10.92 -10.25
CA ASP A 155 10.92 10.04 -9.18
C ASP A 155 10.18 8.70 -9.24
N TYR A 156 8.85 8.73 -9.42
CA TYR A 156 8.03 7.52 -9.55
C TYR A 156 8.41 6.70 -10.78
N GLN A 157 8.58 7.34 -11.95
CA GLN A 157 9.05 6.68 -13.17
C GLN A 157 10.42 6.01 -12.98
N SER A 158 11.32 6.64 -12.22
CA SER A 158 12.68 6.14 -11.99
C SER A 158 12.75 5.00 -10.95
N ASN A 159 11.82 4.97 -9.98
CA ASN A 159 11.92 4.07 -8.82
C ASN A 159 10.89 2.93 -8.80
N ALA A 160 9.66 3.14 -9.29
CA ALA A 160 8.54 2.24 -9.00
C ALA A 160 8.76 0.79 -9.48
N LEU A 161 9.28 0.59 -10.68
CA LEU A 161 9.52 -0.76 -11.21
C LEU A 161 10.66 -1.49 -10.48
N ASN A 162 11.70 -0.77 -10.04
CA ASN A 162 12.79 -1.34 -9.25
C ASN A 162 12.31 -1.74 -7.85
N LEU A 163 11.51 -0.89 -7.19
CA LEU A 163 10.88 -1.20 -5.90
C LEU A 163 9.94 -2.41 -6.03
N ALA A 164 9.16 -2.50 -7.10
CA ALA A 164 8.30 -3.64 -7.38
C ALA A 164 9.09 -4.95 -7.54
N ASN A 165 10.16 -4.93 -8.34
CA ASN A 165 11.02 -6.09 -8.54
C ASN A 165 11.72 -6.53 -7.24
N ASN A 166 12.19 -5.58 -6.41
CA ASN A 166 12.81 -5.88 -5.13
C ASN A 166 11.80 -6.52 -4.15
N ALA A 167 10.57 -6.01 -4.07
CA ALA A 167 9.53 -6.59 -3.21
C ALA A 167 9.08 -7.98 -3.69
N LEU A 168 9.02 -8.21 -5.01
CA LEU A 168 8.80 -9.56 -5.56
C LEU A 168 9.90 -10.56 -5.16
N GLN A 169 11.17 -10.13 -5.12
CA GLN A 169 12.28 -10.97 -4.66
C GLN A 169 12.24 -11.26 -3.16
N GLN A 170 11.51 -10.45 -2.38
CA GLN A 170 11.24 -10.69 -0.96
C GLN A 170 9.99 -11.55 -0.71
N GLY A 171 9.30 -12.00 -1.76
CA GLY A 171 8.08 -12.81 -1.64
C GLY A 171 6.81 -12.00 -1.35
N ASP A 172 6.77 -10.72 -1.73
CA ASP A 172 5.60 -9.86 -1.48
C ASP A 172 4.42 -10.19 -2.40
N TRP A 173 3.41 -10.87 -1.83
CA TRP A 173 2.15 -11.20 -2.50
C TRP A 173 1.31 -9.98 -2.90
N SER A 174 1.45 -8.87 -2.18
CA SER A 174 0.75 -7.62 -2.48
C SER A 174 1.34 -6.98 -3.74
N MET A 175 2.66 -7.03 -3.86
CA MET A 175 3.37 -6.59 -5.07
C MET A 175 3.07 -7.48 -6.28
N ALA A 176 2.99 -8.80 -6.09
CA ALA A 176 2.56 -9.72 -7.15
C ALA A 176 1.14 -9.38 -7.67
N MET A 177 0.23 -8.98 -6.79
CA MET A 177 -1.10 -8.49 -7.21
C MET A 177 -1.01 -7.17 -8.00
N LEU A 178 -0.23 -6.20 -7.52
CA LEU A 178 -0.04 -4.90 -8.20
C LEU A 178 0.52 -5.08 -9.62
N MET A 179 1.50 -5.97 -9.78
CA MET A 179 2.12 -6.26 -11.08
C MET A 179 1.15 -6.95 -12.03
N ALA A 180 0.30 -7.88 -11.56
CA ALA A 180 -0.76 -8.47 -12.37
C ALA A 180 -1.77 -7.40 -12.86
N GLN A 181 -2.12 -6.44 -12.01
CA GLN A 181 -3.05 -5.35 -12.34
C GLN A 181 -2.44 -4.31 -13.30
N ALA A 182 -1.16 -4.01 -13.15
CA ALA A 182 -0.45 -3.05 -14.00
C ALA A 182 -0.26 -3.59 -15.42
N TYR A 183 0.24 -4.81 -15.59
CA TYR A 183 0.37 -5.43 -16.91
C TYR A 183 -0.98 -5.78 -17.55
N GLY A 184 -2.03 -5.98 -16.74
CA GLY A 184 -3.37 -6.33 -17.22
C GLY A 184 -4.14 -5.20 -17.90
N GLY A 185 -3.70 -3.94 -17.80
CA GLY A 185 -4.33 -2.79 -18.46
C GLY A 185 -5.72 -2.37 -17.94
N SER A 186 -6.27 -3.10 -16.96
CA SER A 186 -7.57 -2.82 -16.36
C SER A 186 -7.50 -1.76 -15.26
N SER A 187 -6.32 -1.44 -14.76
CA SER A 187 -6.09 -0.44 -13.73
C SER A 187 -5.53 0.86 -14.33
N ARG A 188 -6.19 2.00 -14.06
CA ARG A 188 -5.67 3.34 -14.38
C ARG A 188 -4.67 3.83 -13.31
N ASN A 189 -3.77 2.95 -12.85
CA ASN A 189 -2.69 3.34 -11.94
C ASN A 189 -1.48 3.84 -12.76
N LEU A 190 -0.49 4.47 -12.11
CA LEU A 190 0.70 4.92 -12.84
C LEU A 190 1.64 3.76 -13.20
N LEU A 191 1.63 2.65 -12.47
CA LEU A 191 2.47 1.50 -12.77
C LEU A 191 2.15 0.95 -14.17
N ASN A 192 0.87 0.88 -14.55
CA ASN A 192 0.42 0.53 -15.91
C ASN A 192 1.02 1.45 -16.99
N GLN A 193 1.22 2.74 -16.71
CA GLN A 193 1.82 3.68 -17.66
C GLN A 193 3.33 3.44 -17.86
N ILE A 194 4.01 2.83 -16.88
CA ILE A 194 5.42 2.42 -16.97
C ILE A 194 5.53 1.03 -17.62
N THR A 195 4.73 0.07 -17.18
CA THR A 195 4.82 -1.33 -17.62
C THR A 195 4.22 -1.56 -19.01
N GLY A 196 3.28 -0.70 -19.42
CA GLY A 196 2.38 -0.97 -20.55
C GLY A 196 1.46 -2.16 -20.28
N ASN A 197 0.67 -2.51 -21.29
CA ASN A 197 -0.18 -3.70 -21.28
C ASN A 197 0.61 -4.91 -21.81
N ASN A 198 0.67 -6.00 -21.05
CA ASN A 198 1.28 -7.26 -21.47
C ASN A 198 0.51 -8.43 -20.85
N ALA A 199 -0.36 -9.06 -21.64
CA ALA A 199 -1.21 -10.15 -21.16
C ALA A 199 -0.42 -11.36 -20.63
N GLN A 200 0.79 -11.62 -21.15
CA GLN A 200 1.62 -12.74 -20.70
C GLN A 200 2.24 -12.47 -19.33
N GLN A 201 2.72 -11.24 -19.08
CA GLN A 201 3.18 -10.84 -17.74
C GLN A 201 1.99 -10.78 -16.75
N ALA A 202 0.85 -10.22 -17.15
CA ALA A 202 -0.36 -10.21 -16.33
C ALA A 202 -0.80 -11.62 -15.91
N TYR A 203 -0.78 -12.58 -16.85
CA TYR A 203 -1.01 -13.99 -16.59
C TYR A 203 0.05 -14.58 -15.64
N THR A 204 1.34 -14.28 -15.85
CA THR A 204 2.45 -14.77 -15.02
C THR A 204 2.24 -14.38 -13.55
N TYR A 205 1.97 -13.11 -13.26
CA TYR A 205 1.73 -12.65 -11.90
C TYR A 205 0.41 -13.18 -11.32
N ALA A 206 -0.65 -13.30 -12.12
CA ALA A 206 -1.90 -13.95 -11.70
C ALA A 206 -1.70 -15.45 -11.38
N LYS A 207 -0.82 -16.13 -12.11
CA LYS A 207 -0.47 -17.54 -11.88
C LYS A 207 0.34 -17.69 -10.61
N LEU A 208 1.38 -16.88 -10.43
CA LEU A 208 2.15 -16.81 -9.18
C LEU A 208 1.21 -16.62 -7.99
N MET A 209 0.31 -15.63 -8.06
CA MET A 209 -0.71 -15.38 -7.05
C MET A 209 -1.61 -16.59 -6.76
N SER A 210 -1.91 -17.44 -7.75
CA SER A 210 -2.71 -18.66 -7.55
C SER A 210 -1.96 -19.79 -6.84
N LEU A 211 -0.62 -19.86 -6.99
CA LEU A 211 0.22 -20.87 -6.31
C LEU A 211 0.24 -20.65 -4.78
N GLY A 212 0.09 -19.40 -4.33
CA GLY A 212 -0.03 -19.03 -2.92
C GLY A 212 -1.46 -19.07 -2.36
N GLN A 213 -2.39 -19.85 -2.94
CA GLN A 213 -3.79 -19.86 -2.49
C GLN A 213 -4.22 -21.22 -1.92
N PRO A 214 -4.80 -21.25 -0.70
CA PRO A 214 -5.45 -22.45 -0.22
C PRO A 214 -6.64 -22.78 -1.13
N THR A 215 -6.77 -24.06 -1.48
CA THR A 215 -7.79 -24.54 -2.42
C THR A 215 -9.21 -24.35 -1.86
N GLY A 216 -10.18 -24.02 -2.73
CA GLY A 216 -11.60 -23.91 -2.37
C GLY A 216 -12.05 -22.58 -1.71
N THR A 217 -11.17 -21.57 -1.60
CA THR A 217 -11.34 -20.39 -0.71
C THR A 217 -12.18 -19.20 -1.22
N GLN A 218 -12.74 -19.24 -2.43
CA GLN A 218 -13.17 -18.05 -3.21
C GLN A 218 -12.02 -17.12 -3.65
N GLN A 219 -10.99 -16.78 -2.86
CA GLN A 219 -9.83 -16.05 -3.43
C GLN A 219 -9.06 -16.94 -4.45
N ALA A 220 -9.03 -18.25 -4.23
CA ALA A 220 -8.67 -19.23 -5.28
C ALA A 220 -9.56 -19.09 -6.54
N GLN A 221 -10.89 -19.00 -6.38
CA GLN A 221 -11.83 -18.83 -7.51
C GLN A 221 -11.58 -17.50 -8.26
N ARG A 222 -11.32 -16.40 -7.55
CA ARG A 222 -10.95 -15.12 -8.17
C ARG A 222 -9.66 -15.24 -8.99
N SER A 223 -8.70 -16.02 -8.50
CA SER A 223 -7.45 -16.31 -9.21
C SER A 223 -7.71 -17.13 -10.48
N THR A 224 -8.55 -18.17 -10.42
CA THR A 224 -9.00 -18.94 -11.60
C THR A 224 -9.67 -18.04 -12.64
N ASN A 225 -10.58 -17.15 -12.21
CA ASN A 225 -11.27 -16.22 -13.11
C ASN A 225 -10.28 -15.24 -13.78
N ALA A 226 -9.30 -14.72 -13.03
CA ALA A 226 -8.26 -13.84 -13.57
C ALA A 226 -7.37 -14.56 -14.61
N LEU A 227 -6.97 -15.81 -14.34
CA LEU A 227 -6.22 -16.64 -15.28
C LEU A 227 -7.01 -16.89 -16.57
N SER A 228 -8.30 -17.22 -16.45
CA SER A 228 -9.18 -17.41 -17.62
C SER A 228 -9.27 -16.14 -18.47
N ASN A 229 -9.46 -14.98 -17.85
CA ASN A 229 -9.50 -13.69 -18.55
C ASN A 229 -8.20 -13.40 -19.32
N PHE A 230 -7.03 -13.56 -18.69
CA PHE A 230 -5.76 -13.30 -19.37
C PHE A 230 -5.41 -14.36 -20.43
N SER A 231 -5.75 -15.64 -20.21
CA SER A 231 -5.50 -16.71 -21.18
C SER A 231 -6.22 -16.53 -22.51
N SER A 232 -7.35 -15.81 -22.55
CA SER A 232 -8.09 -15.51 -23.77
C SER A 232 -7.30 -14.74 -24.84
N GLN A 233 -6.19 -14.11 -24.43
CA GLN A 233 -5.31 -13.29 -25.30
C GLN A 233 -3.96 -13.97 -25.57
N LEU A 234 -3.77 -15.24 -25.17
CA LEU A 234 -2.48 -15.92 -25.19
C LEU A 234 -2.53 -17.22 -25.99
N THR A 235 -1.41 -17.52 -26.67
CA THR A 235 -1.18 -18.84 -27.26
C THR A 235 -0.82 -19.88 -26.18
N PRO A 236 -1.01 -21.19 -26.44
CA PRO A 236 -0.60 -22.25 -25.51
C PRO A 236 0.88 -22.18 -25.09
N ALA A 237 1.77 -21.79 -26.02
CA ALA A 237 3.20 -21.62 -25.73
C ALA A 237 3.47 -20.44 -24.76
N GLN A 238 2.75 -19.32 -24.90
CA GLN A 238 2.86 -18.20 -23.96
C GLN A 238 2.31 -18.53 -22.58
N ILE A 239 1.22 -19.30 -22.51
CA ILE A 239 0.67 -19.83 -21.25
C ILE A 239 1.69 -20.74 -20.58
N GLN A 240 2.28 -21.69 -21.32
CA GLN A 240 3.31 -22.60 -20.79
C GLN A 240 4.55 -21.84 -20.28
N ALA A 241 5.02 -20.83 -21.00
CA ALA A 241 6.15 -20.00 -20.58
C ALA A 241 5.82 -19.17 -19.32
N ALA A 242 4.63 -18.59 -19.25
CA ALA A 242 4.16 -17.84 -18.08
C ALA A 242 3.96 -18.74 -16.85
N ASP A 243 3.46 -19.96 -17.04
CA ASP A 243 3.35 -20.98 -15.99
C ASP A 243 4.73 -21.37 -15.44
N GLN A 244 5.71 -21.59 -16.32
CA GLN A 244 7.09 -21.90 -15.93
C GLN A 244 7.72 -20.73 -15.16
N GLN A 245 7.59 -19.50 -15.65
CA GLN A 245 8.11 -18.30 -14.98
C GLN A 245 7.47 -18.11 -13.59
N ALA A 246 6.15 -18.24 -13.49
CA ALA A 246 5.43 -18.14 -12.22
C ALA A 246 5.86 -19.22 -11.21
N GLN A 247 6.06 -20.46 -11.68
CA GLN A 247 6.52 -21.58 -10.85
C GLN A 247 7.96 -21.38 -10.36
N GLN A 248 8.85 -20.85 -11.21
CA GLN A 248 10.23 -20.49 -10.83
C GLN A 248 10.25 -19.38 -9.77
N MET A 249 9.50 -18.29 -10.00
CA MET A 249 9.37 -17.21 -9.02
C MET A 249 8.83 -17.72 -7.69
N TYR A 250 7.82 -18.58 -7.71
CA TYR A 250 7.25 -19.17 -6.50
C TYR A 250 8.28 -19.97 -5.70
N GLN A 251 9.02 -20.86 -6.39
CA GLN A 251 10.07 -21.70 -5.78
C GLN A 251 11.24 -20.88 -5.23
N GLN A 252 11.58 -19.76 -5.89
CA GLN A 252 12.74 -18.95 -5.52
C GLN A 252 12.46 -17.95 -4.39
N TYR A 253 11.28 -17.32 -4.38
CA TYR A 253 11.00 -16.17 -3.51
C TYR A 253 9.77 -16.31 -2.59
N PHE A 254 8.83 -17.22 -2.88
CA PHE A 254 7.52 -17.26 -2.21
C PHE A 254 7.22 -18.55 -1.42
N ASN A 255 7.99 -19.62 -1.61
CA ASN A 255 7.72 -20.90 -0.93
C ASN A 255 7.87 -20.83 0.61
N ASN A 256 8.75 -19.95 1.10
CA ASN A 256 9.03 -19.73 2.51
C ASN A 256 8.22 -18.57 3.13
N THR A 257 7.43 -17.86 2.32
CA THR A 257 6.58 -16.72 2.70
C THR A 257 5.11 -17.07 2.45
N PRO A 258 4.51 -17.98 3.24
CA PRO A 258 3.14 -18.44 3.04
C PRO A 258 2.16 -17.28 3.23
N ARG A 259 1.34 -17.03 2.19
CA ARG A 259 0.33 -15.97 2.16
C ARG A 259 -0.73 -16.20 3.24
N GLN A 260 -0.88 -15.26 4.17
CA GLN A 260 -1.96 -15.29 5.15
C GLN A 260 -3.25 -14.75 4.55
N THR A 261 -4.37 -15.14 5.16
CA THR A 261 -5.69 -14.63 4.79
C THR A 261 -5.80 -13.17 5.19
N GLY A 262 -5.78 -12.28 4.19
CA GLY A 262 -5.99 -10.84 4.39
C GLY A 262 -4.80 -9.97 4.02
N ASP A 263 -3.57 -10.48 4.00
CA ASP A 263 -2.33 -9.70 3.78
C ASP A 263 -2.44 -8.71 2.62
N VAL A 264 -2.79 -9.22 1.45
CA VAL A 264 -2.91 -8.44 0.20
C VAL A 264 -4.02 -7.39 0.28
N ALA A 265 -5.10 -7.65 1.02
CA ALA A 265 -6.16 -6.66 1.22
C ALA A 265 -5.74 -5.59 2.24
N GLY A 266 -5.09 -6.00 3.35
CA GLY A 266 -4.59 -5.12 4.40
C GLY A 266 -3.50 -4.17 3.89
N ALA A 267 -2.54 -4.69 3.10
CA ALA A 267 -1.50 -3.88 2.47
C ALA A 267 -2.10 -2.78 1.58
N MET A 268 -3.05 -3.12 0.70
CA MET A 268 -3.72 -2.12 -0.15
C MET A 268 -4.56 -1.13 0.66
N GLN A 269 -5.23 -1.57 1.72
CA GLN A 269 -6.02 -0.71 2.61
C GLN A 269 -5.15 0.28 3.39
N ALA A 270 -3.97 -0.15 3.85
CA ALA A 270 -3.02 0.73 4.53
C ALA A 270 -2.57 1.89 3.62
N CYS A 271 -2.32 1.60 2.34
CA CYS A 271 -1.87 2.59 1.35
C CYS A 271 -2.96 3.56 0.91
N GLN A 272 -4.18 3.06 0.74
CA GLN A 272 -5.30 3.90 0.32
C GLN A 272 -5.91 4.66 1.50
N GLY A 273 -5.61 4.27 2.74
CA GLY A 273 -6.27 4.69 3.97
C GLY A 273 -7.74 4.24 3.97
N GLY A 274 -8.19 3.46 4.94
CA GLY A 274 -9.46 2.72 4.89
C GLY A 274 -10.67 3.47 4.31
N GLY A 275 -10.92 3.31 3.01
CA GLY A 275 -12.20 3.62 2.38
C GLY A 275 -13.18 2.47 2.63
N PRO A 276 -14.50 2.69 2.47
CA PRO A 276 -15.43 1.58 2.53
C PRO A 276 -15.09 0.61 1.39
N PRO A 277 -15.11 -0.72 1.61
CA PRO A 277 -15.00 -1.66 0.51
C PRO A 277 -16.12 -1.36 -0.50
N GLY A 278 -15.77 -1.30 -1.79
CA GLY A 278 -16.74 -1.06 -2.86
C GLY A 278 -17.87 -2.08 -2.78
N PHE A 279 -19.10 -1.57 -2.71
CA PHE A 279 -20.34 -2.36 -2.72
C PHE A 279 -20.76 -2.70 -4.15
#